data_AF-A0A941X4E1-F1
#
_entry.id   AF-A0A941X4E1-F1
#
_cell.length_a   1.000
_cell.length_b   1.000
_cell.length_c   1.000
_cell.angle_alpha   90.00
_cell.angle_beta   90.00
_cell.angle_gamma   90.00
#
_symmetry.space_group_name_H-M   'P 1'
#
loop_
_entity.id
_entity.type
_entity.pdbx_description
1 polymer ?
#
loop_
_entity_poly.entity_id
_entity_poly.type
_entity_poly.pdbx_seq_one_letter_code
_entity_poly.pdbx_strand_id
1 'polypeptide(L)'
;MLYPLGYLVKLWKKKEVERYDASLQYYRRVAILVLLTITAHSFVEGLATFLSFLATPLVAIPLVLSIIVHNFPEGMTIGALFNKISDSMNRRRAIFYSVIASLFEPIGALMAYIFILKYSNPVLTGILKAFLSGLLVATALNELIPNSQLKGNRKVSVQSIILGMFIMGVVLVSASIF
;
A
#
# COMPACT_ATOMS: atom_id res chain seq x y z
N MET A 1 -20.51 -53.59 5.73
CA MET A 1 -20.56 -52.88 4.42
C MET A 1 -20.51 -51.34 4.59
N LEU A 2 -19.53 -50.78 5.32
CA LEU A 2 -19.41 -49.31 5.56
C LEU A 2 -18.17 -48.66 4.91
N TYR A 3 -17.36 -49.44 4.18
CA TYR A 3 -16.12 -48.97 3.55
C TYR A 3 -16.24 -47.84 2.48
N PRO A 4 -17.30 -47.75 1.64
CA PRO A 4 -17.30 -46.74 0.57
C PRO A 4 -17.46 -45.30 1.09
N LEU A 5 -18.19 -45.11 2.21
CA LEU A 5 -18.42 -43.78 2.77
C LEU A 5 -17.15 -43.21 3.44
N GLY A 6 -16.38 -44.05 4.14
CA GLY A 6 -15.12 -43.64 4.76
C GLY A 6 -14.06 -43.20 3.74
N TYR A 7 -14.02 -43.84 2.57
CA TYR A 7 -13.11 -43.46 1.48
C TYR A 7 -13.49 -42.10 0.85
N LEU A 8 -14.78 -41.86 0.64
CA LEU A 8 -15.28 -40.58 0.12
C LEU A 8 -15.00 -39.41 1.07
N VAL A 9 -15.19 -39.60 2.38
CA VAL A 9 -14.84 -38.59 3.40
C VAL A 9 -13.34 -38.30 3.39
N LYS A 10 -12.50 -39.33 3.24
CA LYS A 10 -11.03 -39.16 3.18
C LYS A 10 -10.60 -38.40 1.92
N LEU A 11 -11.22 -38.69 0.77
CA LEU A 11 -10.99 -37.94 -0.47
C LEU A 11 -11.47 -36.49 -0.37
N TRP A 12 -12.65 -36.26 0.21
CA TRP A 12 -13.19 -34.92 0.42
C TRP A 12 -12.27 -34.09 1.31
N LYS A 13 -11.85 -34.65 2.45
CA LYS A 13 -10.90 -34.01 3.37
C LYS A 13 -9.54 -33.74 2.73
N LYS A 14 -9.02 -34.68 1.93
CA LYS A 14 -7.76 -34.49 1.17
C LYS A 14 -7.90 -33.33 0.17
N LYS A 15 -9.00 -33.27 -0.57
CA LYS A 15 -9.29 -32.22 -1.56
C LYS A 15 -9.47 -30.85 -0.89
N GLU A 16 -10.02 -30.83 0.31
CA GLU A 16 -10.18 -29.63 1.14
C GLU A 16 -8.83 -29.11 1.65
N VAL A 17 -7.95 -30.00 2.14
CA VAL A 17 -6.58 -29.66 2.56
C VAL A 17 -5.75 -29.15 1.38
N GLU A 18 -5.79 -29.82 0.21
CA GLU A 18 -5.08 -29.37 -0.99
C GLU A 18 -5.56 -27.98 -1.46
N ARG A 19 -6.88 -27.72 -1.39
CA ARG A 19 -7.43 -26.39 -1.69
C ARG A 19 -6.95 -25.33 -0.69
N TYR A 20 -6.91 -25.67 0.60
CA TYR A 20 -6.43 -24.78 1.64
C TYR A 20 -4.96 -24.42 1.42
N ASP A 21 -4.09 -25.41 1.19
CA ASP A 21 -2.65 -25.21 0.96
C ASP A 21 -2.39 -24.37 -0.30
N ALA A 22 -3.10 -24.64 -1.39
CA ALA A 22 -3.01 -23.83 -2.61
C ALA A 22 -3.44 -22.37 -2.38
N SER A 23 -4.49 -22.15 -1.57
CA SER A 23 -4.95 -20.81 -1.22
C SER A 23 -3.95 -20.05 -0.36
N LEU A 24 -3.29 -20.73 0.59
CA LEU A 24 -2.28 -20.15 1.47
C LEU A 24 -1.02 -19.75 0.68
N GLN A 25 -0.57 -20.59 -0.25
CA GLN A 25 0.53 -20.27 -1.15
C GLN A 25 0.21 -19.06 -2.02
N TYR A 26 -1.03 -18.95 -2.52
CA TYR A 26 -1.46 -17.76 -3.25
C TYR A 26 -1.36 -16.49 -2.37
N TYR A 27 -1.90 -16.51 -1.15
CA TYR A 27 -1.86 -15.34 -0.28
C TYR A 27 -0.43 -14.96 0.07
N ARG A 28 0.47 -15.93 0.31
CA ARG A 28 1.91 -15.68 0.50
C ARG A 28 2.52 -14.88 -0.62
N ARG A 29 2.28 -15.29 -1.87
CA ARG A 29 2.80 -14.58 -3.05
C ARG A 29 2.24 -13.15 -3.13
N VAL A 30 0.91 -13.01 -2.97
CA VAL A 30 0.27 -11.68 -3.00
C VAL A 30 0.78 -10.77 -1.89
N ALA A 31 0.92 -11.26 -0.66
CA ALA A 31 1.40 -10.45 0.45
C ALA A 31 2.84 -9.98 0.26
N ILE A 32 3.72 -10.82 -0.28
CA ILE A 32 5.10 -10.43 -0.59
C ILE A 32 5.11 -9.38 -1.71
N LEU A 33 4.35 -9.60 -2.78
CA LEU A 33 4.26 -8.65 -3.89
C LEU A 33 3.70 -7.29 -3.43
N VAL A 34 2.61 -7.29 -2.66
CA VAL A 34 2.01 -6.07 -2.13
C VAL A 34 2.96 -5.37 -1.15
N LEU A 35 3.67 -6.12 -0.29
CA LEU A 35 4.68 -5.55 0.60
C LEU A 35 5.77 -4.83 -0.20
N LEU A 36 6.29 -5.45 -1.26
CA LEU A 36 7.29 -4.84 -2.14
C LEU A 36 6.75 -3.62 -2.88
N THR A 37 5.54 -3.71 -3.45
CA THR A 37 4.87 -2.60 -4.13
C THR A 37 4.67 -1.41 -3.18
N ILE A 38 4.12 -1.63 -1.99
CA ILE A 38 3.90 -0.56 -1.00
C ILE A 38 5.24 0.03 -0.54
N THR A 39 6.26 -0.81 -0.33
CA THR A 39 7.60 -0.32 0.05
C THR A 39 8.20 0.61 -1.01
N ALA A 40 8.07 0.25 -2.30
CA ALA A 40 8.51 1.09 -3.41
C ALA A 40 7.65 2.36 -3.53
N HIS A 41 6.33 2.25 -3.30
CA HIS A 41 5.41 3.39 -3.28
C HIS A 41 5.78 4.40 -2.21
N SER A 42 5.93 3.96 -0.96
CA SER A 42 6.32 4.81 0.18
C SER A 42 7.66 5.51 -0.06
N PHE A 43 8.61 4.86 -0.74
CA PHE A 43 9.87 5.51 -1.12
C PHE A 43 9.67 6.69 -2.09
N VAL A 44 8.87 6.48 -3.15
CA VAL A 44 8.53 7.52 -4.15
C VAL A 44 7.74 8.65 -3.50
N GLU A 45 6.81 8.32 -2.61
CA GLU A 45 6.06 9.31 -1.82
C GLU A 45 6.98 10.12 -0.92
N GLY A 46 7.91 9.49 -0.22
CA GLY A 46 8.89 10.19 0.62
C GLY A 46 9.71 11.22 -0.16
N LEU A 47 10.16 10.87 -1.37
CA LEU A 47 10.82 11.82 -2.29
C LEU A 47 9.89 12.99 -2.64
N ALA A 48 8.64 12.72 -3.02
CA ALA A 48 7.67 13.72 -3.43
C ALA A 48 7.25 14.66 -2.28
N THR A 49 7.10 14.11 -1.07
CA THR A 49 6.80 14.82 0.17
C THR A 49 7.89 15.83 0.49
N PHE A 50 9.16 15.42 0.46
CA PHE A 50 10.26 16.35 0.74
C PHE A 50 10.35 17.48 -0.29
N LEU A 51 10.19 17.17 -1.58
CA LEU A 51 10.16 18.20 -2.64
C LEU A 51 8.98 19.16 -2.50
N SER A 52 7.85 18.69 -1.96
CA SER A 52 6.69 19.53 -1.68
C SER A 52 6.92 20.42 -0.46
N PHE A 53 7.61 19.91 0.57
CA PHE A 53 8.03 20.70 1.72
C PHE A 53 8.98 21.84 1.34
N LEU A 54 9.95 21.60 0.44
CA LEU A 54 10.88 22.64 -0.03
C LEU A 54 10.18 23.81 -0.73
N ALA A 55 9.02 23.59 -1.35
CA ALA A 55 8.31 24.65 -2.05
C ALA A 55 7.72 25.69 -1.08
N THR A 56 7.14 25.23 0.03
CA THR A 56 6.42 26.09 0.99
C THR A 56 6.37 25.43 2.37
N PRO A 57 7.22 25.85 3.33
CA PRO A 57 7.26 25.29 4.68
C PRO A 57 5.94 25.46 5.47
N LEU A 58 5.13 26.47 5.12
CA LEU A 58 3.77 26.66 5.68
C LEU A 58 2.84 25.46 5.44
N VAL A 59 3.13 24.64 4.42
CA VAL A 59 2.32 23.48 4.06
C VAL A 59 2.73 22.24 4.88
N ALA A 60 3.67 22.36 5.83
CA ALA A 60 4.17 21.21 6.60
C ALA A 60 3.07 20.52 7.42
N ILE A 61 2.22 21.28 8.12
CA ILE A 61 1.13 20.72 8.94
C ILE A 61 0.08 20.03 8.03
N PRO A 62 -0.47 20.71 7.01
CA PRO A 62 -1.27 20.09 5.95
C PRO A 62 -0.72 18.79 5.36
N LEU A 63 0.57 18.80 5.05
CA LEU A 63 1.28 17.70 4.40
C LEU A 63 1.38 16.49 5.35
N VAL A 64 1.77 16.71 6.60
CA VAL A 64 1.84 15.65 7.62
C VAL A 64 0.47 15.02 7.86
N LEU A 65 -0.59 15.83 7.95
CA LEU A 65 -1.95 15.29 8.10
C LEU A 65 -2.37 14.44 6.89
N SER A 66 -2.04 14.90 5.68
CA SER A 66 -2.33 14.17 4.44
C SER A 66 -1.61 12.81 4.40
N ILE A 67 -0.33 12.78 4.80
CA ILE A 67 0.48 11.56 4.87
C ILE A 67 -0.10 10.58 5.88
N ILE A 68 -0.47 11.04 7.08
CA ILE A 68 -1.07 10.17 8.12
C ILE A 68 -2.33 9.48 7.58
N VAL A 69 -3.20 10.23 6.91
CA VAL A 69 -4.45 9.70 6.34
C VAL A 69 -4.18 8.72 5.20
N HIS A 70 -3.15 8.95 4.39
CA HIS A 70 -2.79 8.07 3.28
C HIS A 70 -2.13 6.76 3.75
N ASN A 71 -1.22 6.84 4.72
CA ASN A 71 -0.44 5.72 5.21
C ASN A 71 -1.26 4.73 6.04
N PHE A 72 -2.36 5.19 6.66
CA PHE A 72 -3.22 4.32 7.47
C PHE A 72 -3.86 3.18 6.64
N PRO A 73 -4.54 3.45 5.50
CA PRO A 73 -4.99 2.43 4.55
C PRO A 73 -3.88 1.48 4.05
N GLU A 74 -2.69 2.00 3.76
CA GLU A 74 -1.57 1.17 3.29
C GLU A 74 -1.14 0.16 4.35
N GLY A 75 -0.97 0.62 5.58
CA GLY A 75 -0.62 -0.24 6.71
C GLY A 75 -1.69 -1.29 7.00
N MET A 76 -2.97 -0.93 6.90
CA MET A 76 -4.08 -1.87 7.01
C MET A 76 -4.03 -2.96 5.94
N THR A 77 -3.62 -2.63 4.72
CA THR A 77 -3.53 -3.58 3.60
C THR A 77 -2.49 -4.67 3.87
N ILE A 78 -1.30 -4.28 4.32
CA ILE A 78 -0.23 -5.21 4.73
C ILE A 78 -0.71 -6.06 5.92
N GLY A 79 -1.32 -5.42 6.92
CA GLY A 79 -1.88 -6.07 8.09
C GLY A 79 -2.88 -7.18 7.74
N ALA A 80 -3.84 -6.88 6.86
CA ALA A 80 -4.87 -7.81 6.44
C ALA A 80 -4.32 -9.01 5.67
N LEU A 81 -3.33 -8.78 4.78
CA LEU A 81 -2.70 -9.85 3.98
C LEU A 81 -1.88 -10.79 4.85
N PHE A 82 -1.03 -10.27 5.73
CA PHE A 82 -0.19 -11.11 6.60
C PHE A 82 -1.01 -11.86 7.66
N ASN A 83 -2.15 -11.32 8.10
CA ASN A 83 -3.08 -12.00 8.98
C ASN A 83 -3.76 -13.21 8.31
N LYS A 84 -3.92 -13.21 6.98
CA LYS A 84 -4.45 -14.37 6.23
C LYS A 84 -3.44 -15.52 6.05
N ILE A 85 -2.16 -15.27 6.31
CA ILE A 85 -1.06 -16.18 5.93
C ILE A 85 -0.36 -16.79 7.15
N SER A 86 -0.31 -16.04 8.24
CA SER A 86 0.13 -16.58 9.51
C SER A 86 -1.03 -17.33 10.16
N ASP A 87 -0.75 -18.42 10.86
CA ASP A 87 -1.65 -18.84 11.93
C ASP A 87 -1.94 -17.61 12.80
N SER A 88 -3.19 -17.47 13.27
CA SER A 88 -3.75 -16.30 13.97
C SER A 88 -2.88 -15.68 15.09
N MET A 89 -1.79 -16.32 15.47
CA MET A 89 -0.90 -16.02 16.58
C MET A 89 0.19 -14.95 16.31
N ASN A 90 0.43 -14.51 15.07
CA ASN A 90 1.59 -13.63 14.77
C ASN A 90 1.26 -12.22 14.26
N ARG A 91 0.23 -11.57 14.83
CA ARG A 91 -0.13 -10.16 14.55
C ARG A 91 1.06 -9.20 14.64
N ARG A 92 2.03 -9.47 15.53
CA ARG A 92 3.26 -8.68 15.67
C ARG A 92 4.09 -8.64 14.39
N ARG A 93 4.15 -9.74 13.63
CA ARG A 93 4.88 -9.78 12.35
C ARG A 93 4.20 -8.92 11.29
N ALA A 94 2.87 -8.92 11.24
CA ALA A 94 2.12 -8.10 10.29
C ALA A 94 2.36 -6.60 10.55
N ILE A 95 2.34 -6.19 11.83
CA ILE A 95 2.70 -4.83 12.25
C ILE A 95 4.16 -4.52 11.89
N PHE A 96 5.08 -5.44 12.18
CA PHE A 96 6.50 -5.26 11.87
C PHE A 96 6.76 -5.04 10.38
N TYR A 97 6.15 -5.83 9.49
CA TYR A 97 6.29 -5.64 8.05
C TYR A 97 5.64 -4.34 7.56
N SER A 98 4.50 -3.95 8.13
CA SER A 98 3.88 -2.66 7.84
C SER A 98 4.80 -1.50 8.23
N VAL A 99 5.42 -1.56 9.40
CA VAL A 99 6.37 -0.53 9.85
C VAL A 99 7.59 -0.50 8.93
N ILE A 100 8.15 -1.65 8.55
CA ILE A 100 9.28 -1.69 7.61
C ILE A 100 8.93 -1.04 6.28
N ALA A 101 7.77 -1.35 5.70
CA ALA A 101 7.35 -0.75 4.45
C ALA A 101 7.24 0.78 4.58
N SER A 102 6.59 1.26 5.65
CA SER A 102 6.42 2.69 5.90
C SER A 102 7.73 3.42 6.23
N LEU A 103 8.78 2.73 6.72
CA LEU A 103 10.10 3.33 6.93
C LEU A 103 10.77 3.79 5.63
N PHE A 104 10.33 3.30 4.46
CA PHE A 104 10.88 3.76 3.19
C PHE A 104 10.45 5.18 2.84
N GLU A 105 9.40 5.71 3.44
CA GLU A 105 9.00 7.11 3.28
C GLU A 105 10.02 8.10 3.87
N PRO A 106 10.40 8.03 5.18
CA PRO A 106 11.46 8.88 5.70
C PRO A 106 12.81 8.63 5.04
N ILE A 107 13.09 7.40 4.57
CA ILE A 107 14.30 7.11 3.78
C ILE A 107 14.27 7.86 2.43
N GLY A 108 13.14 7.84 1.72
CA GLY A 108 12.95 8.60 0.49
C GLY A 108 13.12 10.10 0.72
N ALA A 109 12.47 10.64 1.76
CA ALA A 109 12.61 12.05 2.13
C ALA A 109 14.06 12.42 2.46
N LEU A 110 14.78 11.57 3.21
CA LEU A 110 16.18 11.76 3.54
C LEU A 110 17.08 11.71 2.29
N MET A 111 16.81 10.80 1.36
CA MET A 111 17.53 10.75 0.08
C MET A 111 17.32 12.02 -0.73
N ALA A 112 16.09 12.52 -0.81
CA ALA A 112 15.82 13.82 -1.44
C ALA A 112 16.55 14.96 -0.73
N TYR A 113 16.60 14.96 0.60
CA TYR A 113 17.38 15.94 1.36
C TYR A 113 18.87 15.91 1.02
N ILE A 114 19.50 14.73 1.01
CA ILE A 114 20.94 14.61 0.76
C ILE A 114 21.29 14.98 -0.68
N PHE A 115 20.52 14.50 -1.66
CA PHE A 115 20.90 14.60 -3.06
C PHE A 115 20.29 15.79 -3.80
N ILE A 116 19.09 16.22 -3.42
CA ILE A 116 18.34 17.23 -4.18
C ILE A 116 18.46 18.61 -3.55
N LEU A 117 18.55 18.74 -2.23
CA LEU A 117 18.56 20.03 -1.53
C LEU A 117 19.65 20.97 -2.07
N LYS A 118 20.87 20.47 -2.28
CA LYS A 118 22.01 21.29 -2.74
C LYS A 118 21.82 21.85 -4.15
N TYR A 119 21.09 21.16 -5.01
CA TYR A 119 20.86 21.53 -6.41
C TYR A 119 19.44 22.04 -6.65
N SER A 120 18.63 22.16 -5.59
CA SER A 120 17.21 22.44 -5.70
C SER A 120 17.00 23.86 -6.21
N ASN A 121 16.23 23.97 -7.29
CA ASN A 121 15.67 25.21 -7.78
C ASN A 121 14.21 24.96 -8.20
N PRO A 122 13.37 26.01 -8.34
CA PRO A 122 11.94 25.82 -8.62
C PRO A 122 11.65 24.99 -9.88
N VAL A 123 12.50 25.10 -10.92
CA VAL A 123 12.34 24.36 -12.18
C VAL A 123 12.64 22.88 -11.97
N LEU A 124 13.78 22.55 -11.37
CA LEU A 124 14.19 21.18 -11.07
C LEU A 124 13.17 20.49 -10.15
N THR A 125 12.77 21.17 -9.08
CA THR A 125 11.77 20.67 -8.14
C THR A 125 10.42 20.44 -8.83
N GLY A 126 10.00 21.34 -9.73
CA GLY A 126 8.80 21.17 -10.54
C GLY A 126 8.85 19.95 -11.46
N ILE A 127 9.95 19.77 -12.20
CA ILE A 127 10.16 18.61 -13.09
C ILE A 127 10.13 17.30 -12.30
N LEU A 128 10.87 17.24 -11.17
CA LEU A 128 10.93 16.04 -10.34
C LEU A 128 9.57 15.73 -9.70
N LYS A 129 8.85 16.73 -9.21
CA LYS A 129 7.48 16.54 -8.68
C LYS A 129 6.53 16.02 -9.75
N ALA A 130 6.57 16.56 -10.97
CA ALA A 130 5.75 16.08 -12.07
C ALA A 130 6.07 14.62 -12.43
N PHE A 131 7.35 14.27 -12.49
CA PHE A 131 7.81 12.91 -12.74
C PHE A 131 7.35 11.92 -11.66
N LEU A 132 7.58 12.25 -10.37
CA LEU A 132 7.17 11.41 -9.25
C LEU A 132 5.64 11.26 -9.18
N SER A 133 4.89 12.33 -9.40
CA SER A 133 3.42 12.26 -9.48
C SER A 133 2.96 11.36 -10.62
N GLY A 134 3.63 11.39 -11.78
CA GLY A 134 3.36 10.48 -12.89
C GLY A 134 3.61 9.01 -12.54
N LEU A 135 4.69 8.73 -11.80
CA LEU A 135 5.01 7.40 -11.25
C LEU A 135 3.92 6.89 -10.30
N LEU A 136 3.43 7.74 -9.39
CA LEU A 136 2.35 7.38 -8.46
C LEU A 136 1.02 7.10 -9.20
N VAL A 137 0.71 7.87 -10.24
CA VAL A 137 -0.46 7.59 -11.10
C VAL A 137 -0.28 6.28 -11.87
N ALA A 138 0.89 6.05 -12.45
CA ALA A 138 1.17 4.83 -13.21
C ALA A 138 1.09 3.57 -12.34
N THR A 139 1.63 3.61 -11.12
CA THR A 139 1.54 2.50 -10.16
C THR A 139 0.10 2.25 -9.72
N ALA A 140 -0.69 3.30 -9.47
CA ALA A 140 -2.11 3.15 -9.14
C ALA A 140 -2.89 2.46 -10.27
N LEU A 141 -2.70 2.89 -11.52
CA LEU A 141 -3.41 2.35 -12.68
C LEU A 141 -2.97 0.92 -13.05
N ASN A 142 -1.67 0.64 -13.02
CA ASN A 142 -1.13 -0.63 -13.49
C ASN A 142 -1.10 -1.72 -12.41
N GLU A 143 -1.00 -1.34 -11.14
CA GLU A 143 -0.81 -2.30 -10.05
C GLU A 143 -1.99 -2.30 -9.07
N LEU A 144 -2.32 -1.16 -8.47
CA LEU A 144 -3.30 -1.12 -7.37
C LEU A 144 -4.74 -1.41 -7.85
N ILE A 145 -5.19 -0.75 -8.91
CA ILE A 145 -6.56 -0.93 -9.43
C ILE A 145 -6.77 -2.37 -9.93
N PRO A 146 -5.92 -2.95 -10.79
CA PRO A 146 -6.09 -4.33 -11.23
C PRO A 146 -6.06 -5.32 -10.07
N ASN A 147 -5.12 -5.17 -9.14
CA ASN A 147 -5.02 -6.07 -7.97
C ASN A 147 -6.25 -6.01 -7.06
N SER A 148 -6.87 -4.83 -6.90
CA SER A 148 -8.10 -4.69 -6.13
C SER A 148 -9.29 -5.44 -6.74
N GLN A 149 -9.25 -5.72 -8.05
CA GLN A 149 -10.33 -6.37 -8.81
C GLN A 149 -10.11 -7.86 -9.05
N LEU A 150 -8.89 -8.39 -8.86
CA LEU A 150 -8.56 -9.80 -9.15
C LEU A 150 -9.34 -10.83 -8.31
N LYS A 151 -9.69 -10.50 -7.06
CA LYS A 151 -10.43 -11.39 -6.14
C LYS A 151 -11.60 -10.72 -5.42
N GLY A 152 -11.79 -9.42 -5.62
CA GLY A 152 -12.82 -8.62 -4.99
C GLY A 152 -14.02 -8.37 -5.89
N ASN A 153 -15.10 -7.84 -5.32
CA ASN A 153 -16.22 -7.34 -6.11
C ASN A 153 -15.81 -6.03 -6.79
N ARG A 154 -15.82 -6.00 -8.13
CA ARG A 154 -15.50 -4.80 -8.92
C ARG A 154 -16.30 -3.57 -8.48
N LYS A 155 -17.58 -3.73 -8.11
CA LYS A 155 -18.41 -2.61 -7.61
C LYS A 155 -17.85 -2.03 -6.32
N VAL A 156 -17.45 -2.89 -5.38
CA VAL A 156 -16.87 -2.48 -4.10
C VAL A 156 -15.51 -1.82 -4.31
N SER A 157 -14.66 -2.38 -5.18
CA SER A 157 -13.36 -1.77 -5.54
C SER A 157 -13.53 -0.34 -6.08
N VAL A 158 -14.42 -0.14 -7.05
CA VAL A 158 -14.68 1.20 -7.62
C VAL A 158 -15.27 2.15 -6.58
N GLN A 159 -16.21 1.70 -5.75
CA GLN A 159 -16.77 2.52 -4.67
C GLN A 159 -15.71 2.95 -3.66
N SER A 160 -14.82 2.03 -3.26
CA SER A 160 -13.71 2.33 -2.35
C SER A 160 -12.70 3.30 -2.95
N ILE A 161 -12.40 3.20 -4.25
CA ILE A 161 -11.53 4.15 -4.96
C ILE A 161 -12.15 5.55 -4.95
N ILE A 162 -13.42 5.68 -5.33
CA ILE A 162 -14.13 6.97 -5.34
C ILE A 162 -14.16 7.58 -3.94
N LEU A 163 -14.48 6.77 -2.93
CA LEU A 163 -14.51 7.23 -1.54
C LEU A 163 -13.12 7.68 -1.06
N GLY A 164 -12.07 6.93 -1.38
CA GLY A 164 -10.69 7.31 -1.06
C GLY A 164 -10.27 8.62 -1.72
N MET A 165 -10.60 8.80 -3.01
CA MET A 165 -10.35 10.05 -3.72
C MET A 165 -11.10 11.23 -3.10
N PHE A 166 -12.36 11.02 -2.69
CA PHE A 166 -13.16 12.04 -2.02
C PHE A 166 -12.55 12.44 -0.67
N ILE A 167 -12.18 11.46 0.17
CA ILE A 167 -11.54 11.71 1.47
C ILE A 167 -10.24 12.50 1.28
N MET A 168 -9.39 12.07 0.35
CA MET A 168 -8.13 12.76 0.07
C MET A 168 -8.35 14.20 -0.43
N GLY A 169 -9.35 14.40 -1.30
CA GLY A 169 -9.73 15.74 -1.78
C GLY A 169 -10.19 16.66 -0.65
N VAL A 170 -11.05 16.16 0.25
CA VAL A 170 -11.49 16.91 1.45
C VAL A 170 -10.30 17.26 2.33
N VAL A 171 -9.41 16.30 2.59
CA VAL A 171 -8.19 16.53 3.39
C VAL A 171 -7.36 17.64 2.74
N LEU A 172 -7.00 17.53 1.46
CA LEU A 172 -6.18 18.54 0.77
C LEU A 172 -6.82 19.95 0.79
N VAL A 173 -8.12 20.06 0.52
CA VAL A 173 -8.83 21.35 0.55
C VAL A 173 -8.82 21.93 1.96
N SER A 174 -9.17 21.15 2.97
CA SER A 174 -9.13 21.60 4.37
C SER A 174 -7.73 21.99 4.82
N ALA A 175 -6.70 21.29 4.34
CA ALA A 175 -5.31 21.60 4.58
C ALA A 175 -4.88 22.93 3.94
N SER A 176 -5.45 23.30 2.79
CA SER A 176 -5.10 24.53 2.07
C SER A 176 -5.74 25.81 2.63
N ILE A 177 -6.66 25.69 3.61
CA ILE A 177 -7.37 26.81 4.22
C ILE A 177 -6.58 27.42 5.40
N PHE A 178 -5.55 26.73 5.88
CA PHE A 178 -4.65 27.16 6.96
C PHE A 178 -3.27 27.54 6.42
#